data_AF-A0A7C1TLP0-F1
#
_entry.id   AF-A0A7C1TLP0-F1
#
_cell.length_a   1.000
_cell.length_b   1.000
_cell.length_c   1.000
_cell.angle_alpha   90.00
_cell.angle_beta   90.00
_cell.angle_gamma   90.00
#
_symmetry.space_group_name_H-M   'P 1'
#
loop_
_entity.id
_entity.type
_entity.pdbx_description
1 polymer ?
#
loop_
_entity_poly.entity_id
_entity_poly.type
_entity_poly.pdbx_seq_one_letter_code
_entity_poly.pdbx_strand_id
1 'polypeptide(L)'
;MRIQVLWLLILALWITTMARAEEPAGEFVRIADPYIEIHTGPGSGYPVFYVAERGEEIAILRRKTDWFQVRTRRGKEGWVHRDQLERTLTLAGEKIKLATVTLEAFSERKWELGATGGDFGGAAMLGLYGGYAFSRNLSAELGLAQ
;
A
#
# COMPACT_ATOMS: atom_id res chain seq x y z
N MET A 1 -7.36 40.09 -0.46
CA MET A 1 -6.55 39.19 -1.33
C MET A 1 -5.22 38.72 -0.73
N ARG A 2 -4.40 39.55 -0.06
CA ARG A 2 -3.06 39.12 0.43
C ARG A 2 -3.08 38.09 1.58
N ILE A 3 -4.07 38.14 2.47
CA ILE A 3 -4.22 37.21 3.62
C ILE A 3 -4.75 35.83 3.20
N GLN A 4 -5.63 35.75 2.19
CA GLN A 4 -6.17 34.47 1.72
C GLN A 4 -5.10 33.60 1.04
N VAL A 5 -4.16 34.22 0.32
CA VAL A 5 -3.02 33.52 -0.28
C VAL A 5 -2.09 32.95 0.81
N LEU A 6 -1.92 33.67 1.92
CA LEU A 6 -1.15 33.21 3.07
C LEU A 6 -1.79 31.98 3.75
N TRP A 7 -3.11 31.95 3.89
CA TRP A 7 -3.83 30.78 4.42
C TRP A 7 -3.74 29.56 3.49
N LEU A 8 -3.84 29.76 2.18
CA LEU A 8 -3.67 28.67 1.20
C LEU A 8 -2.25 28.10 1.20
N LEU A 9 -1.23 28.94 1.36
CA LEU A 9 0.17 28.51 1.46
C LEU A 9 0.45 27.76 2.77
N ILE A 10 -0.12 28.21 3.89
CA ILE A 10 0.00 27.51 5.18
C ILE A 10 -0.70 26.14 5.10
N LEU A 11 -1.90 26.08 4.50
CA LEU A 11 -2.62 24.83 4.28
C LEU A 11 -1.82 23.86 3.39
N ALA A 12 -1.23 24.36 2.30
CA ALA A 12 -0.39 23.54 1.42
C ALA A 12 0.86 23.00 2.13
N LEU A 13 1.46 23.80 3.03
CA LEU A 13 2.63 23.39 3.83
C LEU A 13 2.26 22.37 4.93
N TRP A 14 1.03 22.41 5.44
CA TRP A 14 0.51 21.40 6.37
C TRP A 14 0.19 20.07 5.66
N ILE A 15 -0.32 20.12 4.43
CA ILE A 15 -0.61 18.91 3.65
C ILE A 15 0.69 18.17 3.29
N THR A 16 1.78 18.88 2.97
CA THR A 16 3.06 18.24 2.63
C THR A 16 3.75 17.57 3.83
N THR A 17 3.52 18.05 5.06
CA THR A 17 4.06 17.41 6.28
C THR A 17 3.28 16.15 6.67
N MET A 18 1.96 16.13 6.46
CA MET A 18 1.12 14.93 6.59
C MET A 18 1.39 13.87 5.50
N ALA A 19 1.89 14.28 4.34
CA ALA A 19 2.19 13.39 3.22
C ALA A 19 3.53 12.65 3.35
N ARG A 20 4.24 12.77 4.48
CA ARG A 20 5.40 11.92 4.76
C ARG A 20 4.90 10.54 5.15
N ALA A 21 4.60 9.72 4.14
CA ALA A 21 4.39 8.30 4.34
C ALA A 21 5.63 7.74 5.04
N GLU A 22 5.46 7.24 6.26
CA GLU A 22 6.44 6.35 6.89
C GLU A 22 6.62 5.20 5.90
N GLU A 23 7.78 5.12 5.25
CA GLU A 23 8.11 3.91 4.52
C GLU A 23 8.08 2.79 5.55
N PRO A 24 7.19 1.79 5.42
CA PRO A 24 7.15 0.72 6.38
C PRO A 24 8.56 0.13 6.41
N ALA A 25 9.21 0.24 7.57
CA ALA A 25 10.43 -0.49 7.84
C ALA A 25 10.02 -1.97 7.81
N GLY A 26 10.07 -2.55 6.61
CA GLY A 26 9.57 -3.89 6.34
C GLY A 26 10.14 -4.84 7.37
N GLU A 27 9.27 -5.60 8.02
CA GLU A 27 9.70 -6.64 8.94
C GLU A 27 10.68 -7.57 8.20
N PHE A 28 11.84 -7.82 8.82
CA PHE A 28 12.82 -8.74 8.24
C PHE A 28 12.30 -10.16 8.39
N VAL A 29 12.26 -10.87 7.28
CA VAL A 29 11.80 -12.25 7.17
C VAL A 29 12.95 -13.12 6.71
N ARG A 30 12.99 -14.35 7.18
CA ARG A 30 14.06 -15.29 6.88
C ARG A 30 13.63 -16.23 5.76
N ILE A 31 14.47 -16.34 4.73
CA ILE A 31 14.22 -17.20 3.59
C ILE A 31 14.31 -18.67 4.03
N ALA A 32 13.23 -19.42 3.86
CA ALA A 32 13.18 -20.84 4.21
C ALA A 32 13.43 -21.76 3.01
N ASP A 33 13.01 -21.32 1.81
CA ASP A 33 13.28 -22.04 0.57
C ASP A 33 14.78 -22.02 0.24
N PRO A 34 15.29 -22.99 -0.56
CA PRO A 34 16.71 -23.09 -0.89
C PRO A 34 17.30 -21.79 -1.46
N TYR A 35 16.50 -21.09 -2.26
CA TYR A 35 16.81 -19.80 -2.82
C TYR A 35 15.52 -19.06 -3.20
N ILE A 36 15.62 -17.74 -3.34
CA ILE A 36 14.62 -16.91 -4.00
C ILE A 36 15.30 -16.06 -5.07
N GLU A 37 14.57 -15.75 -6.12
CA GLU A 37 15.05 -14.97 -7.24
C GLU A 37 14.56 -13.54 -7.12
N ILE A 38 15.50 -12.59 -7.16
CA ILE A 38 15.20 -11.17 -7.09
C ILE A 38 15.36 -10.55 -8.47
N HIS A 39 14.25 -10.09 -9.02
CA HIS A 39 14.12 -9.47 -10.33
C HIS A 39 14.32 -7.95 -10.24
N THR A 40 14.78 -7.34 -11.33
CA THR A 40 14.95 -5.87 -11.41
C THR A 40 13.60 -5.13 -11.45
N GLY A 41 12.51 -5.81 -11.80
CA GLY A 41 11.17 -5.24 -11.90
C GLY A 41 10.05 -6.22 -11.55
N PRO A 42 8.82 -5.72 -11.36
CA PRO A 42 7.66 -6.52 -10.97
C PRO A 42 7.06 -7.25 -12.19
N GLY A 43 7.70 -8.34 -12.60
CA GLY A 43 7.24 -9.17 -13.71
C GLY A 43 8.25 -10.25 -14.10
N SER A 44 7.77 -11.36 -14.63
CA SER A 44 8.61 -12.50 -15.03
C SER A 44 9.54 -12.19 -16.20
N GLY A 45 9.22 -11.17 -17.01
CA GLY A 45 10.08 -10.69 -18.10
C GLY A 45 11.27 -9.82 -17.64
N TYR A 46 11.31 -9.41 -16.37
CA TYR A 46 12.46 -8.67 -15.85
C TYR A 46 13.58 -9.65 -15.46
N PRO A 47 14.85 -9.34 -15.77
CA PRO A 47 15.96 -10.22 -15.43
C PRO A 47 16.15 -10.35 -13.92
N VAL A 48 16.56 -11.55 -13.49
CA VAL A 48 17.05 -11.82 -12.14
C VAL A 48 18.45 -11.20 -12.02
N PHE A 49 18.64 -10.30 -11.05
CA PHE A 49 19.95 -9.67 -10.81
C PHE A 49 20.60 -10.14 -9.52
N TYR A 50 19.84 -10.80 -8.64
CA TYR A 50 20.34 -11.38 -7.41
C TYR A 50 19.52 -12.61 -7.04
N VAL A 51 20.20 -13.61 -6.50
CA VAL A 51 19.58 -14.80 -5.92
C VAL A 51 19.95 -14.79 -4.45
N ALA A 52 18.94 -14.75 -3.59
CA ALA A 52 19.15 -14.80 -2.14
C ALA A 52 19.01 -16.24 -1.68
N GLU A 53 19.95 -16.69 -0.85
CA GLU A 53 20.01 -18.10 -0.41
C GLU A 53 19.17 -18.32 0.84
N ARG A 54 18.87 -19.59 1.10
CA ARG A 54 18.21 -20.02 2.34
C ARG A 54 18.92 -19.46 3.57
N GLY A 55 18.14 -18.89 4.47
CA GLY A 55 18.60 -18.35 5.73
C GLY A 55 19.03 -16.89 5.67
N GLU A 56 19.13 -16.27 4.49
CA GLU A 56 19.29 -14.83 4.35
C GLU A 56 18.01 -14.10 4.80
N GLU A 57 18.18 -12.89 5.31
CA GLU A 57 17.08 -12.04 5.77
C GLU A 57 16.79 -10.94 4.75
N ILE A 58 15.50 -10.76 4.47
CA ILE A 58 15.00 -9.73 3.56
C ILE A 58 13.88 -8.95 4.24
N ALA A 59 13.80 -7.65 4.01
CA ALA A 59 12.68 -6.82 4.42
C ALA A 59 11.70 -6.67 3.26
N ILE A 60 10.41 -6.85 3.51
CA ILE A 60 9.36 -6.62 2.50
C ILE A 60 8.96 -5.14 2.55
N LEU A 61 9.25 -4.39 1.48
CA LEU A 61 9.03 -2.94 1.44
C LEU A 61 7.64 -2.57 0.93
N ARG A 62 7.25 -3.11 -0.22
CA ARG A 62 5.97 -2.79 -0.87
C ARG A 62 5.52 -3.92 -1.77
N ARG A 63 4.26 -3.84 -2.22
CA ARG A 63 3.64 -4.82 -3.10
C ARG A 63 3.10 -4.13 -4.35
N LYS A 64 3.23 -4.81 -5.50
CA LYS A 64 2.57 -4.47 -6.76
C LYS A 64 2.05 -5.77 -7.38
N THR A 65 0.72 -5.90 -7.47
CA THR A 65 0.04 -7.15 -7.90
C THR A 65 0.49 -8.36 -7.08
N ASP A 66 1.17 -9.34 -7.67
CA ASP A 66 1.74 -10.51 -6.99
C ASP A 66 3.26 -10.42 -6.84
N TRP A 67 3.82 -9.24 -7.04
CA TRP A 67 5.23 -8.96 -6.85
C TRP A 67 5.44 -8.13 -5.59
N PHE A 68 6.43 -8.53 -4.80
CA PHE A 68 6.82 -7.82 -3.59
C PHE A 68 8.21 -7.27 -3.79
N GLN A 69 8.37 -5.96 -3.55
CA GLN A 69 9.69 -5.38 -3.48
C GLN A 69 10.30 -5.73 -2.13
N VAL A 70 11.50 -6.30 -2.17
CA VAL A 70 12.26 -6.71 -1.00
C VAL A 70 13.61 -5.99 -0.95
N ARG A 71 14.16 -5.84 0.24
CA ARG A 71 15.51 -5.31 0.50
C ARG A 71 16.30 -6.30 1.32
N THR A 72 17.47 -6.71 0.82
CA THR A 72 18.38 -7.58 1.60
C THR A 72 19.12 -6.78 2.65
N ARG A 73 19.69 -7.45 3.67
CA ARG A 73 20.60 -6.82 4.65
C ARG A 73 21.79 -6.09 4.01
N ARG A 74 22.19 -6.52 2.81
CA ARG A 74 23.28 -5.94 2.02
C ARG A 74 22.84 -4.70 1.21
N GLY A 75 21.59 -4.24 1.38
CA GLY A 75 21.05 -3.07 0.71
C GLY A 75 20.60 -3.30 -0.74
N LYS A 76 20.54 -4.55 -1.22
CA LYS A 76 20.05 -4.84 -2.57
C LYS A 76 18.53 -4.82 -2.58
N GLU A 77 17.94 -4.08 -3.52
CA GLU A 77 16.50 -3.96 -3.67
C GLU A 77 16.02 -4.52 -5.01
N GLY A 78 14.94 -5.28 -4.95
CA GLY A 78 14.30 -5.80 -6.16
C GLY A 78 13.01 -6.52 -5.87
N TRP A 79 12.50 -7.25 -6.86
CA TRP A 79 11.16 -7.80 -6.85
C TRP A 79 11.16 -9.32 -6.81
N VAL A 80 10.34 -9.88 -5.93
CA VAL A 80 10.18 -11.32 -5.75
C VAL A 80 8.70 -11.66 -5.95
N HIS A 81 8.42 -12.76 -6.65
CA HIS A 81 7.06 -13.23 -6.83
C HIS A 81 6.48 -13.78 -5.51
N ARG A 82 5.19 -13.54 -5.28
CA ARG A 82 4.42 -14.00 -4.11
C ARG A 82 4.72 -15.46 -3.75
N ASP A 83 4.67 -16.35 -4.72
CA ASP A 83 4.78 -17.80 -4.50
C ASP A 83 6.12 -18.20 -3.86
N GLN A 84 7.19 -17.44 -4.13
CA GLN A 84 8.50 -17.66 -3.50
C GLN A 84 8.54 -17.14 -2.05
N LEU A 85 7.70 -16.17 -1.70
CA LEU A 85 7.61 -15.58 -0.35
C LEU A 85 6.65 -16.31 0.57
N GLU A 86 5.58 -16.95 0.06
CA GLU A 86 4.60 -17.66 0.90
C GLU A 86 5.19 -18.80 1.73
N ARG A 87 6.35 -19.31 1.32
CA ARG A 87 7.09 -20.37 2.02
C ARG A 87 8.16 -19.83 2.97
N THR A 88 8.47 -18.54 2.91
CA THR A 88 9.40 -17.88 3.83
C THR A 88 8.78 -17.71 5.22
N LEU A 89 9.63 -17.69 6.25
CA LEU A 89 9.20 -17.66 7.65
C LEU A 89 9.53 -16.28 8.25
N THR A 90 8.62 -15.72 9.05
CA THR A 90 9.00 -14.59 9.93
C THR A 90 9.97 -15.07 11.02
N LEU A 91 10.64 -14.13 11.69
CA LEU A 91 11.56 -14.42 12.82
C LEU A 91 10.88 -15.17 13.98
N ALA A 92 9.55 -15.11 14.08
CA ALA A 92 8.74 -15.84 15.05
C ALA A 92 8.37 -17.28 14.62
N GLY A 93 8.77 -17.72 13.42
CA GLY A 93 8.42 -19.03 12.87
C GLY A 93 6.98 -19.14 12.35
N GLU A 94 6.24 -18.03 12.31
CA GLU A 94 4.93 -17.99 11.68
C GLU A 94 5.06 -17.83 10.15
N LYS A 95 4.11 -18.43 9.42
CA LYS A 95 3.99 -18.16 7.99
C LYS A 95 3.53 -16.73 7.81
N ILE A 96 4.20 -15.98 6.93
CA ILE A 96 3.76 -14.64 6.61
C ILE A 96 2.36 -14.72 6.03
N LYS A 97 1.36 -14.19 6.75
CA LYS A 97 0.07 -13.89 6.16
C LYS A 97 0.27 -12.65 5.30
N LEU A 98 0.80 -12.85 4.10
CA LEU A 98 0.89 -11.79 3.09
C LEU A 98 -0.54 -11.29 2.90
N ALA A 99 -0.81 -10.06 3.36
CA ALA A 99 -2.12 -9.44 3.31
C ALA A 99 -2.63 -9.54 1.87
N THR A 100 -3.49 -10.52 1.63
CA THR A 100 -4.13 -10.70 0.34
C THR A 100 -5.01 -9.47 0.18
N VAL A 101 -5.05 -8.87 -1.01
CA VAL A 101 -6.01 -7.79 -1.28
C VAL A 101 -7.36 -8.49 -1.37
N THR A 102 -7.91 -8.80 -0.19
CA THR A 102 -9.18 -9.45 0.03
C THR A 102 -10.22 -8.37 0.20
N LEU A 103 -11.47 -8.72 -0.04
CA LEU A 103 -12.61 -7.88 0.28
C LEU A 103 -12.59 -7.44 1.77
N GLU A 104 -12.03 -8.28 2.64
CA GLU A 104 -11.81 -8.00 4.07
C GLU A 104 -10.84 -6.84 4.31
N ALA A 105 -9.73 -6.75 3.56
CA ALA A 105 -8.80 -5.63 3.63
C ALA A 105 -9.44 -4.30 3.15
N PHE A 106 -10.38 -4.36 2.20
CA PHE A 106 -11.21 -3.21 1.83
C PHE A 106 -12.16 -2.81 2.98
N SER A 107 -12.73 -3.79 3.68
CA SER A 107 -13.64 -3.56 4.80
C SER A 107 -12.95 -2.96 6.04
N GLU A 108 -11.63 -3.11 6.19
CA GLU A 108 -10.85 -2.48 7.27
C GLU A 108 -10.48 -1.02 7.00
N ARG A 109 -10.77 -0.48 5.80
CA ARG A 109 -10.41 0.88 5.44
C ARG A 109 -11.25 1.88 6.26
N LYS A 110 -10.58 2.62 7.15
CA LYS A 110 -11.26 3.58 8.05
C LYS A 110 -11.79 4.83 7.36
N TRP A 111 -11.25 5.22 6.21
CA TRP A 111 -11.68 6.43 5.49
C TRP A 111 -12.07 6.09 4.06
N GLU A 112 -13.14 6.70 3.58
CA GLU A 112 -13.62 6.64 2.20
C GLU A 112 -13.83 8.05 1.66
N LEU A 113 -13.52 8.25 0.37
CA LEU A 113 -13.74 9.50 -0.34
C LEU A 113 -14.15 9.14 -1.77
N GLY A 114 -15.24 9.72 -2.25
CA GLY A 114 -15.78 9.42 -3.57
C GLY A 114 -16.41 10.65 -4.23
N ALA A 115 -16.53 10.56 -5.56
CA ALA A 115 -17.25 11.51 -6.38
C ALA A 115 -18.27 10.74 -7.22
N THR A 116 -19.45 11.32 -7.40
CA THR A 116 -20.50 10.80 -8.26
C THR A 116 -20.87 11.87 -9.28
N GLY A 117 -21.25 11.46 -10.48
CA GLY A 117 -21.67 12.37 -11.54
C GLY A 117 -22.56 11.65 -12.54
N GLY A 118 -23.65 12.29 -12.97
CA GLY A 118 -24.60 11.69 -13.90
C GLY A 118 -25.73 12.64 -14.32
N ASP A 119 -26.64 12.15 -15.13
CA ASP A 119 -27.87 12.86 -15.50
C ASP A 119 -29.07 12.21 -14.81
N PHE A 120 -29.85 13.01 -14.09
CA PHE A 120 -31.10 12.58 -13.45
C PHE A 120 -32.27 13.36 -14.04
N GLY A 121 -32.93 12.78 -15.03
CA GLY A 121 -34.11 13.37 -15.66
C GLY A 121 -33.83 14.67 -16.43
N GLY A 122 -32.64 14.79 -17.04
CA GLY A 122 -32.19 15.98 -17.77
C GLY A 122 -31.47 17.02 -16.93
N ALA A 123 -31.27 16.77 -15.63
CA ALA A 123 -30.44 17.59 -14.76
C ALA A 123 -29.08 16.91 -14.54
N ALA A 124 -28.01 17.61 -14.92
CA ALA A 124 -26.65 17.18 -14.58
C ALA A 124 -26.44 17.30 -13.08
N MET A 125 -26.06 16.18 -12.46
CA MET A 125 -25.77 16.08 -11.03
C MET A 125 -24.29 15.76 -10.83
N LEU A 126 -23.65 16.46 -9.90
CA LEU A 126 -22.31 16.16 -9.40
C LEU A 126 -22.35 16.09 -7.89
N GLY A 127 -21.78 15.03 -7.31
CA GLY A 127 -21.70 14.84 -5.88
C GLY A 127 -20.30 14.45 -5.42
N LEU A 128 -19.95 14.85 -4.21
CA LEU A 128 -18.77 14.42 -3.50
C LEU A 128 -19.23 13.85 -2.16
N TYR A 129 -18.62 12.77 -1.71
CA TYR A 129 -18.87 12.21 -0.40
C TYR A 129 -17.60 11.72 0.26
N GLY A 130 -17.62 11.70 1.59
CA GLY A 130 -16.55 11.17 2.41
C GLY A 130 -17.10 10.47 3.64
N GLY A 131 -16.48 9.37 4.03
CA GLY A 131 -16.88 8.55 5.16
C GLY A 131 -15.72 8.22 6.08
N TYR A 132 -16.01 8.08 7.38
CA TYR A 132 -15.09 7.55 8.38
C TYR A 132 -15.76 6.41 9.16
N ALA A 133 -15.12 5.24 9.19
CA ALA A 133 -15.53 4.09 9.98
C ALA A 133 -14.85 4.11 11.36
N PHE A 134 -15.65 4.29 12.42
CA PHE A 134 -15.19 4.19 13.81
C PHE A 134 -14.96 2.73 14.23
N SER A 135 -15.79 1.82 13.69
CA SER A 135 -15.67 0.38 13.88
C SER A 135 -16.20 -0.36 12.65
N ARG A 136 -16.08 -1.69 12.64
CA ARG A 136 -16.63 -2.55 11.58
C ARG A 136 -18.14 -2.38 11.36
N ASN A 137 -18.86 -1.83 12.35
CA ASN A 137 -20.33 -1.72 12.34
C ASN A 137 -20.82 -0.27 12.49
N LEU A 138 -19.92 0.71 12.57
CA LEU A 138 -20.28 2.12 12.83
C LEU A 138 -19.40 3.04 11.98
N SER A 139 -20.05 3.82 11.12
CA SER A 139 -19.43 4.86 10.29
C SER A 139 -20.21 6.18 10.38
N ALA A 140 -19.54 7.28 10.03
CA ALA A 140 -20.16 8.56 9.72
C ALA A 140 -19.80 8.97 8.29
N GLU A 141 -20.75 9.51 7.56
CA GLU A 141 -20.60 9.93 6.17
C GLU A 141 -21.12 11.36 5.98
N LEU A 142 -20.46 12.12 5.11
CA LEU A 142 -20.82 13.47 4.74
C LEU A 142 -20.79 13.58 3.21
N GLY A 143 -21.85 14.12 2.62
CA GLY A 143 -21.98 14.28 1.18
C GLY A 143 -22.49 15.66 0.80
N LEU A 144 -21.99 16.18 -0.33
CA LEU A 144 -22.45 17.40 -0.97
C LEU A 144 -22.78 17.06 -2.42
N ALA A 145 -23.96 17.43 -2.91
CA ALA A 145 -24.33 17.25 -4.30
C ALA A 145 -25.03 18.49 -4.86
N GLN A 146 -24.81 18.76 -6.13
CA GLN A 146 -25.36 19.86 -6.90
C GLN A 146 -25.93 19.35 -8.23
#